data_AF-A0A2D5T7C1-F1
#
_entry.id   AF-A0A2D5T7C1-F1
#
_cell.length_a   1.000
_cell.length_b   1.000
_cell.length_c   1.000
_cell.angle_alpha   90.00
_cell.angle_beta   90.00
_cell.angle_gamma   90.00
#
_symmetry.space_group_name_H-M   'P 1'
#
loop_
_entity.id
_entity.type
_entity.pdbx_description
1 polymer ?
#
loop_
_entity_poly.entity_id
_entity_poly.type
_entity_poly.pdbx_seq_one_letter_code
_entity_poly.pdbx_strand_id
1 'polypeptide(L)'
;MNKHLLTILRCPISKKGLNILKKDQLSLINSAIDDGALVNHEGNLVIDRLEGALITDDNKLIYPVNDGIPVLLEEESISMEQLA
;
A
#
# COMPACT_ATOMS: atom_id res chain seq x y z
N MET A 1 -14.55 -4.77 -4.88
CA MET A 1 -13.94 -5.55 -3.79
C MET A 1 -15.02 -5.93 -2.77
N ASN A 2 -15.17 -7.21 -2.43
CA ASN A 2 -16.22 -7.71 -1.53
C ASN A 2 -15.82 -7.49 -0.06
N LYS A 3 -16.61 -6.74 0.73
CA LYS A 3 -16.24 -6.27 2.09
C LYS A 3 -15.90 -7.39 3.08
N HIS A 4 -16.47 -8.58 2.90
CA HIS A 4 -16.24 -9.73 3.78
C HIS A 4 -14.82 -10.31 3.69
N LEU A 5 -14.13 -10.17 2.54
CA LEU A 5 -12.76 -10.66 2.38
C LEU A 5 -11.74 -9.82 3.17
N LEU A 6 -11.97 -8.50 3.24
CA LEU A 6 -11.11 -7.57 3.99
C LEU A 6 -11.12 -7.86 5.50
N THR A 7 -12.23 -8.36 6.05
CA THR A 7 -12.32 -8.75 7.46
C THR A 7 -11.42 -9.94 7.84
N ILE A 8 -10.98 -10.73 6.86
CA ILE A 8 -10.12 -11.91 7.08
C ILE A 8 -8.66 -11.59 6.72
N LEU A 9 -8.44 -10.68 5.77
CA LEU A 9 -7.11 -10.27 5.33
C LEU A 9 -6.36 -9.51 6.44
N ARG A 10 -5.12 -9.92 6.69
CA ARG A 10 -4.22 -9.33 7.68
C ARG A 10 -2.90 -8.97 7.03
N CYS A 11 -2.23 -7.97 7.57
CA CYS A 11 -0.86 -7.61 7.21
C CYS A 11 0.06 -8.85 7.36
N PRO A 12 0.86 -9.22 6.35
CA PRO A 12 1.76 -10.37 6.41
C PRO A 12 2.81 -10.23 7.52
N ILE A 13 3.29 -9.01 7.76
CA ILE A 13 4.36 -8.69 8.73
C ILE A 13 3.81 -8.59 10.16
N SER A 14 2.85 -7.69 10.39
CA SER A 14 2.41 -7.31 11.74
C SER A 14 1.11 -7.96 12.20
N LYS A 15 0.43 -8.73 11.33
CA LYS A 15 -0.90 -9.32 11.56
C LYS A 15 -2.01 -8.31 11.88
N LYS A 16 -1.75 -7.02 11.68
CA LYS A 16 -2.72 -5.92 11.79
C LYS A 16 -3.82 -6.02 10.74
N GLY A 17 -4.94 -5.33 10.99
CA GLY A 17 -6.01 -5.21 10.02
C GLY A 17 -5.56 -4.43 8.78
N LEU A 18 -6.21 -4.69 7.64
CA LEU A 18 -6.00 -3.98 6.39
C LEU A 18 -7.28 -3.26 5.98
N ASN A 19 -7.12 -2.02 5.52
CA ASN A 19 -8.19 -1.19 4.99
C ASN A 19 -7.90 -0.83 3.55
N ILE A 20 -8.93 -0.52 2.76
CA ILE A 20 -8.75 0.08 1.45
C ILE A 20 -8.21 1.50 1.65
N LEU A 21 -7.13 1.83 0.95
CA LEU A 21 -6.58 3.18 0.94
C LEU A 21 -7.57 4.17 0.30
N LYS A 22 -7.73 5.34 0.92
CA LYS A 22 -8.62 6.39 0.40
C LYS A 22 -8.05 7.01 -0.87
N LYS A 23 -8.93 7.46 -1.78
CA LYS A 23 -8.54 8.08 -3.06
C LYS A 23 -7.62 9.30 -2.90
N ASP A 24 -7.85 10.11 -1.87
CA ASP A 24 -7.03 11.31 -1.61
C ASP A 24 -5.59 10.92 -1.23
N GLN A 25 -5.43 9.89 -0.38
CA GLN A 25 -4.11 9.36 -0.02
C GLN A 25 -3.45 8.66 -1.21
N LEU A 26 -4.21 7.92 -2.02
CA LEU A 26 -3.69 7.29 -3.25
C LEU A 26 -3.14 8.34 -4.21
N SER A 27 -3.81 9.49 -4.32
CA SER A 27 -3.34 10.60 -5.16
C SER A 27 -2.03 11.19 -4.64
N LEU A 28 -1.91 11.39 -3.32
CA LEU A 28 -0.68 11.85 -2.68
C LEU A 28 0.50 10.90 -2.91
N ILE A 29 0.27 9.59 -2.74
CA ILE A 29 1.30 8.57 -2.97
C ILE A 29 1.73 8.56 -4.43
N ASN A 30 0.78 8.63 -5.37
CA ASN A 30 1.11 8.67 -6.80
C ASN A 30 1.91 9.92 -7.18
N SER A 31 1.64 11.07 -6.56
CA SER A 31 2.51 12.25 -6.74
C SER A 31 3.93 11.99 -6.27
N ALA A 32 4.12 11.36 -5.11
CA ALA A 32 5.46 11.03 -4.61
C ALA A 32 6.18 9.94 -5.42
N ILE A 33 5.43 9.01 -6.04
CA ILE A 33 5.95 8.06 -7.02
C ILE A 33 6.45 8.80 -8.26
N ASP A 34 5.64 9.73 -8.80
CA ASP A 34 5.99 10.55 -9.95
C ASP A 34 7.24 11.42 -9.67
N ASP A 35 7.43 11.85 -8.42
CA ASP A 35 8.62 12.58 -7.95
C ASP A 35 9.85 11.68 -7.67
N GLY A 36 9.71 10.35 -7.77
CA GLY A 36 10.78 9.39 -7.50
C GLY A 36 11.20 9.33 -6.03
N ALA A 37 10.28 9.64 -5.11
CA ALA A 37 10.54 9.77 -3.67
C ALA A 37 10.22 8.50 -2.86
N LEU A 38 9.59 7.50 -3.47
CA LEU A 38 9.16 6.28 -2.76
C LEU A 38 9.94 5.05 -3.18
N VAL A 39 10.37 4.29 -2.18
CA VAL A 39 10.90 2.94 -2.35
C VAL A 39 10.01 1.90 -1.66
N ASN A 40 10.03 0.67 -2.18
CA ASN A 40 9.44 -0.49 -1.51
C ASN A 40 10.34 -0.95 -0.34
N HIS A 41 9.93 -2.00 0.36
CA HIS A 41 10.64 -2.52 1.53
C HIS A 41 12.05 -3.02 1.20
N GLU A 42 12.27 -3.53 -0.01
CA GLU A 42 13.60 -3.92 -0.51
C GLU A 42 14.45 -2.73 -0.97
N GLY A 43 13.95 -1.49 -0.87
CA GLY A 43 14.65 -0.29 -1.30
C GLY A 43 14.64 -0.06 -2.81
N ASN A 44 13.79 -0.78 -3.55
CA ASN A 44 13.62 -0.58 -4.98
C ASN A 44 12.69 0.60 -5.22
N LEU A 45 13.02 1.46 -6.19
CA LEU A 45 12.21 2.62 -6.52
C LEU A 45 10.84 2.17 -7.03
N VAL A 46 9.78 2.71 -6.43
CA VAL A 46 8.42 2.52 -6.93
C VAL A 46 8.25 3.48 -8.10
N ILE A 47 8.16 2.94 -9.32
CA ILE A 47 8.04 3.72 -10.56
C ILE A 47 6.64 3.69 -11.15
N ASP A 48 5.86 2.66 -10.81
CA ASP A 48 4.52 2.47 -11.34
C ASP A 48 3.49 3.08 -10.39
N ARG A 49 2.59 3.88 -10.95
CA ARG A 49 1.46 4.44 -10.20
C ARG A 49 0.54 3.33 -9.70
N LEU A 50 0.06 3.50 -8.48
CA LEU A 50 -0.87 2.58 -7.85
C LEU A 50 -2.29 2.81 -8.38
N GLU A 51 -2.91 1.76 -8.91
CA GLU A 51 -4.35 1.76 -9.28
C GLU A 51 -5.25 1.72 -8.04
N GLY A 52 -4.77 1.01 -7.01
CA GLY A 52 -5.36 0.93 -5.69
C GLY A 52 -4.34 0.41 -4.71
N ALA A 53 -4.66 0.51 -3.42
CA ALA A 53 -3.80 -0.02 -2.38
C ALA A 53 -4.60 -0.42 -1.14
N LEU A 54 -4.03 -1.31 -0.34
CA LEU A 54 -4.41 -1.55 1.04
C LEU A 54 -3.45 -0.81 1.97
N ILE A 55 -3.94 -0.37 3.10
CA ILE A 55 -3.15 0.25 4.16
C ILE A 55 -3.41 -0.47 5.48
N THR A 56 -2.36 -0.61 6.30
CA THR A 56 -2.52 -1.13 7.66
C THR A 56 -3.39 -0.21 8.52
N ASP A 57 -4.08 -0.78 9.50
CA ASP A 57 -4.96 -0.03 10.42
C ASP A 57 -4.26 1.09 11.21
N ASP A 58 -2.95 0.97 11.41
CA ASP A 58 -2.07 1.96 12.02
C ASP A 58 -1.49 2.98 11.02
N ASN A 59 -1.87 2.91 9.75
CA ASN A 59 -1.45 3.79 8.66
C ASN A 59 0.07 3.83 8.39
N LYS A 60 0.78 2.73 8.67
CA LYS A 60 2.24 2.66 8.49
C LYS A 60 2.68 2.07 7.17
N LEU A 61 2.02 1.00 6.73
CA LEU A 61 2.42 0.24 5.54
C LEU A 61 1.30 0.22 4.52
N ILE A 62 1.70 0.39 3.27
CA ILE A 62 0.85 0.29 2.09
C ILE A 62 1.24 -0.96 1.31
N TYR A 63 0.23 -1.64 0.78
CA TYR A 63 0.37 -2.77 -0.13
C TYR A 63 -0.36 -2.45 -1.43
N PRO A 64 0.28 -2.57 -2.61
CA PRO A 64 -0.37 -2.25 -3.87
C PRO A 64 -1.48 -3.25 -4.21
N VAL A 65 -2.44 -2.80 -5.01
CA VAL A 65 -3.50 -3.63 -5.58
C VAL A 65 -3.41 -3.51 -7.10
N ASN A 66 -3.03 -4.62 -7.74
CA ASN A 66 -2.83 -4.67 -9.20
C ASN A 66 -3.94 -5.53 -9.80
N ASP A 67 -4.67 -5.02 -10.79
CA ASP A 67 -5.81 -5.71 -11.41
C ASP A 67 -6.86 -6.20 -10.39
N GLY A 68 -7.02 -5.44 -9.28
CA GLY A 68 -7.93 -5.79 -8.19
C GLY A 68 -7.43 -6.90 -7.25
N ILE A 69 -6.18 -7.36 -7.40
CA ILE A 69 -5.54 -8.36 -6.54
C ILE A 69 -4.56 -7.66 -5.58
N PRO A 70 -4.77 -7.73 -4.26
CA PRO A 70 -3.81 -7.21 -3.29
C PRO A 70 -2.50 -7.98 -3.31
N VAL A 71 -1.39 -7.27 -3.47
CA VAL A 71 -0.04 -7.82 -3.39
C VAL A 71 0.40 -7.77 -1.93
N LEU A 72 0.19 -8.86 -1.18
CA LEU A 72 0.58 -8.99 0.23
C LEU A 72 1.96 -9.63 0.40
N LEU A 73 2.92 -9.12 -0.36
CA LEU A 73 4.34 -9.45 -0.25
C LEU A 73 5.01 -8.40 0.65
N GLU A 74 5.93 -8.84 1.52
CA GLU A 74 6.62 -7.94 2.45
C GLU A 74 7.56 -7.00 1.71
N GLU A 75 8.28 -7.54 0.72
CA GLU A 75 9.17 -6.87 -0.20
C GLU A 75 8.49 -5.71 -0.96
N GLU A 76 7.23 -5.90 -1.34
CA GLU A 76 6.44 -4.92 -2.11
C GLU A 76 5.77 -3.86 -1.24
N SER A 77 5.92 -3.93 0.08
CA SER A 77 5.29 -2.96 0.98
C SER A 77 5.98 -1.60 0.93
N ILE A 78 5.21 -0.52 1.03
CA ILE A 78 5.70 0.86 1.01
C ILE A 78 5.42 1.51 2.36
N SER A 79 6.45 2.07 2.99
CA SER A 79 6.28 2.80 4.26
C SER A 79 5.72 4.20 4.05
N MET A 80 4.64 4.53 4.76
CA MET A 80 4.06 5.88 4.83
C MET A 80 4.98 6.90 5.48
N GLU A 81 5.97 6.46 6.27
CA GLU A 81 6.93 7.36 6.93
C GLU A 81 7.81 8.11 5.90
N GLN A 82 7.86 7.64 4.64
CA GLN A 82 8.53 8.31 3.53
C GLN A 82 7.80 9.59 3.04
N LEU A 83 6.52 9.75 3.39
CA LEU A 83 5.68 10.88 2.99
C LEU A 83 5.51 11.94 4.09
N ALA A 84 6.23 11.79 5.20
CA ALA A 84 6.15 12.66 6.38
C ALA A 84 7.07 13.88 6.29
#